data_AF-A0A7V4CX64-F1
#
_entry.id   AF-A0A7V4CX64-F1
#
_cell.length_a   1.000
_cell.length_b   1.000
_cell.length_c   1.000
_cell.angle_alpha   90.00
_cell.angle_beta   90.00
_cell.angle_gamma   90.00
#
_symmetry.space_group_name_H-M   'P 1'
#
loop_
_entity.id
_entity.type
_entity.pdbx_description
1 polymer ?
#
loop_
_entity_poly.entity_id
_entity_poly.type
_entity_poly.pdbx_seq_one_letter_code
_entity_poly.pdbx_strand_id
1 'polypeptide(L)'
;MRPTMKDRYPLAPMERYARWTREDGAPLDPWMRVHWRLGAEIVRVAPRALVIVGAVAAWEEWTGMRFPDSGPYVVPGRSRPWSSTGTATRGATRTRTSGLVHRL
;
A
#
# COMPACT_ATOMS: atom_id res chain seq x y z
N MET A 1 -7.16 7.23 -5.92
CA MET A 1 -7.94 6.67 -4.78
C MET A 1 -7.11 5.66 -3.97
N ARG A 2 -7.41 5.46 -2.66
CA ARG A 2 -6.70 4.51 -1.76
C ARG A 2 -7.64 3.39 -1.30
N PRO A 3 -7.42 2.13 -1.71
CA PRO A 3 -8.27 1.03 -1.29
C PRO A 3 -8.24 0.83 0.23
N THR A 4 -9.41 0.63 0.84
CA THR A 4 -9.60 0.61 2.29
C THR A 4 -9.33 -0.75 2.94
N MET A 5 -9.39 -1.84 2.17
CA MET A 5 -9.13 -3.20 2.68
C MET A 5 -7.75 -3.74 2.28
N LYS A 6 -6.92 -2.97 1.56
CA LYS A 6 -5.63 -3.45 1.05
C LYS A 6 -4.64 -3.82 2.16
N ASP A 7 -4.77 -3.21 3.34
CA ASP A 7 -3.99 -3.52 4.54
C ASP A 7 -4.24 -4.94 5.07
N ARG A 8 -5.39 -5.55 4.79
CA ARG A 8 -5.68 -6.96 5.09
C ARG A 8 -4.93 -7.92 4.17
N TYR A 9 -4.46 -7.44 3.02
CA TYR A 9 -3.74 -8.23 2.01
C TYR A 9 -2.40 -7.56 1.66
N PRO A 10 -1.52 -7.33 2.64
CA PRO A 10 -0.35 -6.47 2.45
C PRO A 10 0.62 -7.04 1.41
N LEU A 11 0.72 -8.36 1.33
CA LEU A 11 1.61 -9.08 0.40
C LEU A 11 1.05 -9.20 -1.02
N ALA A 12 -0.25 -8.97 -1.23
CA ALA A 12 -0.82 -8.98 -2.57
C ALA A 12 -0.29 -7.76 -3.36
N PRO A 13 0.29 -7.96 -4.57
CA PRO A 13 0.61 -6.85 -5.47
C PRO A 13 -0.64 -6.02 -5.73
N MET A 14 -0.51 -4.70 -5.79
CA MET A 14 -1.68 -3.82 -5.92
C MET A 14 -2.38 -4.02 -7.27
N GLU A 15 -1.63 -4.34 -8.31
CA GLU A 15 -2.11 -4.66 -9.66
C GLU A 15 -3.02 -5.90 -9.66
N ARG A 16 -2.70 -6.88 -8.81
CA ARG A 16 -3.50 -8.08 -8.62
C ARG A 16 -4.71 -7.80 -7.73
N TYR A 17 -4.49 -7.13 -6.59
CA TYR A 17 -5.55 -6.77 -5.65
C TYR A 17 -6.66 -5.93 -6.31
N ALA A 18 -6.28 -4.98 -7.15
CA ALA A 18 -7.22 -4.09 -7.83
C ALA A 18 -8.16 -4.81 -8.81
N ARG A 19 -7.82 -6.04 -9.21
CA ARG A 19 -8.62 -6.89 -10.10
C ARG A 19 -9.46 -7.91 -9.35
N TRP A 20 -9.37 -7.99 -8.02
CA TRP A 20 -10.19 -8.92 -7.25
C TRP A 20 -11.64 -8.45 -7.22
N THR A 21 -12.52 -9.35 -7.61
CA THR A 21 -13.97 -9.14 -7.65
C THR A 21 -14.67 -10.09 -6.70
N ARG A 22 -15.91 -9.74 -6.34
CA ARG A 22 -16.85 -10.66 -5.70
C ARG A 22 -17.57 -11.49 -6.76
N GLU A 23 -18.46 -12.37 -6.31
CA GLU A 23 -19.31 -13.20 -7.18
C GLU A 23 -20.22 -12.36 -8.09
N ASP A 24 -20.61 -11.15 -7.65
CA ASP A 24 -21.42 -10.20 -8.43
C ASP A 24 -20.61 -9.40 -9.48
N GLY A 25 -19.31 -9.69 -9.63
CA GLY A 25 -18.41 -8.99 -10.54
C GLY A 25 -17.93 -7.61 -10.05
N ALA A 26 -18.45 -7.11 -8.92
CA ALA A 26 -18.02 -5.82 -8.37
C ALA A 26 -16.65 -5.94 -7.68
N PRO A 27 -15.86 -4.84 -7.60
CA PRO A 27 -14.58 -4.86 -6.89
C PRO A 27 -14.73 -5.30 -5.43
N LEU A 28 -13.78 -6.12 -4.98
CA LEU A 28 -13.73 -6.62 -3.60
C LEU A 28 -13.67 -5.47 -2.60
N ASP A 29 -12.80 -4.48 -2.86
CA ASP A 29 -12.59 -3.31 -2.02
C ASP A 29 -13.80 -2.36 -2.05
N PRO A 30 -14.38 -1.99 -0.89
CA PRO A 30 -15.54 -1.12 -0.83
C PRO A 30 -15.32 0.24 -1.48
N TRP A 31 -14.13 0.84 -1.31
CA TRP A 31 -13.83 2.15 -1.86
C TRP A 31 -13.67 2.09 -3.39
N MET A 32 -13.12 1.00 -3.91
CA MET A 32 -13.11 0.76 -5.36
C MET A 32 -14.51 0.62 -5.92
N ARG A 33 -15.42 -0.03 -5.18
CA ARG A 33 -16.80 -0.23 -5.62
C ARG A 33 -17.58 1.08 -5.76
N VAL A 34 -17.29 2.09 -4.94
CA VAL A 34 -17.90 3.42 -5.08
C VAL A 34 -17.62 3.98 -6.48
N HIS A 35 -16.37 3.94 -6.92
CA HIS A 35 -15.98 4.44 -8.24
C HIS A 35 -16.49 3.55 -9.38
N TRP A 36 -16.45 2.23 -9.21
CA TRP A 36 -17.01 1.28 -10.18
C TRP A 36 -18.51 1.52 -10.44
N ARG A 37 -19.30 1.81 -9.39
CA ARG A 37 -20.72 2.16 -9.52
C ARG A 37 -20.97 3.44 -10.33
N LEU A 38 -19.97 4.32 -10.41
CA LEU A 38 -20.02 5.54 -11.20
C LEU A 38 -19.50 5.34 -12.64
N GLY A 39 -19.26 4.09 -13.06
CA GLY A 39 -18.71 3.78 -14.38
C GLY A 39 -17.20 3.98 -14.49
N ALA A 40 -16.50 4.20 -13.37
CA ALA A 40 -15.07 4.48 -13.42
C ALA A 40 -14.24 3.23 -13.74
N GLU A 41 -13.27 3.39 -14.62
CA GLU A 41 -12.33 2.33 -14.98
C GLU A 41 -10.97 2.51 -14.31
N ILE A 42 -10.31 1.39 -14.00
CA ILE A 42 -8.94 1.41 -13.48
C ILE A 42 -7.97 1.69 -14.63
N VAL A 43 -7.37 2.87 -14.64
CA VAL A 43 -6.40 3.28 -15.67
C VAL A 43 -5.03 2.70 -15.39
N ARG A 44 -4.53 2.85 -14.15
CA ARG A 44 -3.23 2.31 -13.72
C ARG A 44 -3.09 2.29 -12.21
N VAL A 45 -2.18 1.44 -11.74
CA VAL A 45 -1.63 1.53 -10.38
C VAL A 45 -0.51 2.56 -10.37
N ALA A 46 -0.49 3.43 -9.35
CA ALA A 46 0.58 4.36 -9.07
C ALA A 46 1.56 3.72 -8.06
N PRO A 47 2.74 3.22 -8.52
CA PRO A 47 3.66 2.45 -7.71
C PRO A 47 4.50 3.28 -6.73
N ARG A 48 4.40 4.62 -6.75
CA ARG A 48 5.02 5.53 -5.76
C ARG A 48 4.14 6.76 -5.56
N ALA A 49 3.04 6.61 -4.82
CA ALA A 49 2.07 7.70 -4.64
C ALA A 49 2.49 8.74 -3.58
N LEU A 50 3.27 8.33 -2.58
CA LEU A 50 3.89 9.21 -1.57
C LEU A 50 5.16 8.52 -1.06
N VAL A 51 6.23 9.25 -0.74
CA VAL A 51 7.49 8.70 -0.19
C VAL A 51 7.85 9.51 1.06
N ILE A 52 8.23 8.85 2.17
CA ILE A 52 8.65 9.50 3.43
C ILE A 52 9.95 8.87 3.92
N VAL A 53 11.05 9.60 3.87
CA VAL A 53 12.34 9.09 4.34
C VAL A 53 12.50 9.42 5.83
N GLY A 54 13.04 8.48 6.62
CA GLY A 54 13.29 8.69 8.04
C GLY A 54 14.28 7.68 8.62
N ALA A 55 14.82 7.95 9.81
CA ALA A 55 15.68 7.01 10.51
C ALA A 55 14.91 5.79 11.00
N VAL A 56 15.56 4.61 11.07
CA VAL A 56 14.93 3.38 11.58
C VAL A 56 14.39 3.60 13.00
N ALA A 57 15.11 4.32 13.87
CA ALA A 57 14.65 4.63 15.22
C ALA A 57 13.29 5.37 15.26
N ALA A 58 13.12 6.40 14.42
CA ALA A 58 11.82 7.10 14.31
C ALA A 58 10.71 6.18 13.77
N TRP A 59 11.07 5.24 12.89
CA TRP A 59 10.16 4.20 12.42
C TRP A 59 9.73 3.25 13.52
N GLU A 60 10.66 2.79 14.35
CA GLU A 60 10.39 1.93 15.49
C GLU A 60 9.49 2.63 16.52
N GLU A 61 9.76 3.91 16.82
CA GLU A 61 8.93 4.73 17.69
C GLU A 61 7.50 4.89 17.15
N TRP A 62 7.34 5.26 15.89
CA TRP A 62 6.01 5.48 15.29
C TRP A 62 5.18 4.22 15.11
N THR A 63 5.82 3.07 14.97
CA THR A 63 5.13 1.80 14.70
C THR A 63 5.03 0.91 15.93
N GLY A 64 5.85 1.15 16.96
CA GLY A 64 6.02 0.23 18.09
C GLY A 64 6.67 -1.10 17.70
N MET A 65 7.30 -1.19 16.52
CA MET A 65 7.92 -2.41 15.99
C MET A 65 9.45 -2.29 15.97
N ARG A 66 10.16 -3.41 16.03
CA ARG A 66 11.61 -3.46 15.80
C ARG A 66 11.92 -3.86 14.36
N PHE A 67 12.95 -3.25 13.76
CA PHE A 67 13.42 -3.56 12.41
C PHE A 67 14.91 -3.97 12.42
N PRO A 68 15.23 -5.19 12.90
CA PRO A 68 16.61 -5.62 13.09
C PRO A 68 17.36 -5.92 11.79
N ASP A 69 16.66 -6.08 10.66
CA ASP A 69 17.26 -6.42 9.38
C ASP A 69 16.71 -5.54 8.24
N SER A 70 17.38 -5.61 7.09
CA SER A 70 16.97 -4.97 5.85
C SER A 70 15.93 -5.81 5.13
N GLY A 71 14.87 -5.17 4.61
CA GLY A 71 13.89 -5.87 3.79
C GLY A 71 12.44 -5.44 4.06
N PRO A 72 11.47 -6.16 3.47
CA PRO A 72 10.06 -5.82 3.61
C PRO A 72 9.48 -6.32 4.94
N TYR A 73 8.83 -5.40 5.67
CA TYR A 73 8.08 -5.68 6.90
C TYR A 73 6.61 -5.32 6.74
N VAL A 74 5.72 -6.22 7.13
CA VAL A 74 4.29 -5.91 7.24
C VAL A 74 4.06 -5.14 8.53
N VAL A 75 3.64 -3.89 8.40
CA VAL A 75 3.29 -3.02 9.54
C VAL A 75 1.77 -2.97 9.65
N PRO A 76 1.18 -3.21 10.83
CA PRO A 76 -0.27 -3.12 11.03
C PRO A 76 -0.87 -1.79 10.53
N GLY A 77 -2.06 -1.86 9.94
CA GLY A 77 -2.75 -0.70 9.37
C GLY A 77 -2.10 -0.12 8.10
N ARG A 78 -1.11 -0.81 7.50
CA ARG A 78 -0.51 -0.40 6.22
C ARG A 78 -0.91 -1.30 5.07
N SER A 79 -1.31 -0.66 3.97
CA SER A 79 -1.68 -1.30 2.72
C SER A 79 -0.51 -1.98 1.96
N ARG A 80 0.74 -1.68 2.33
CA ARG A 80 1.92 -2.29 1.73
C ARG A 80 3.04 -2.46 2.77
N PRO A 81 3.94 -3.44 2.55
CA PRO A 81 5.11 -3.59 3.40
C PRO A 81 5.97 -2.33 3.41
N TRP A 82 6.49 -2.00 4.59
CA TRP A 82 7.59 -1.05 4.73
C TRP A 82 8.89 -1.72 4.33
N SER A 83 9.86 -1.00 3.78
CA SER A 83 11.19 -1.54 3.52
C SER A 83 12.26 -0.50 3.85
N SER A 84 13.36 -0.96 4.41
CA SER A 84 14.60 -0.20 4.53
C SER A 84 15.49 -0.45 3.30
N THR A 85 16.34 0.51 2.97
CA THR A 85 17.37 0.36 1.93
C THR A 85 18.68 0.81 2.57
N GLY A 86 19.59 -0.13 2.83
CA GLY A 86 20.91 0.12 3.42
C GLY A 86 21.11 -0.50 4.80
N THR A 87 22.37 -0.81 5.14
CA THR A 87 22.82 -1.30 6.45
C THR A 87 22.57 -0.22 7.52
N ALA A 88 21.70 -0.52 8.49
CA ALA A 88 21.42 0.02 9.83
C ALA A 88 21.67 1.52 10.21
N THR A 89 22.39 2.33 9.44
CA THR A 89 22.88 3.65 9.87
C THR A 89 22.54 4.79 8.91
N ARG A 90 21.96 4.55 7.72
CA ARG A 90 21.55 5.65 6.82
C ARG A 90 20.17 5.42 6.19
N GLY A 91 19.27 6.38 6.48
CA GLY A 91 18.05 6.74 5.74
C GLY A 91 17.14 5.60 5.27
N ALA A 92 16.17 5.18 6.08
CA ALA A 92 15.12 4.28 5.63
C ALA A 92 14.08 5.03 4.78
N THR A 93 13.92 4.60 3.52
CA THR A 93 12.99 5.20 2.55
C THR A 93 11.61 4.57 2.66
N ARG A 94 10.59 5.28 3.16
CA ARG A 94 9.19 4.83 2.97
C ARG A 94 8.77 5.14 1.56
N THR A 95 8.26 4.15 0.84
CA THR A 95 7.38 4.42 -0.29
C THR A 95 5.94 4.09 0.16
N ARG A 96 5.12 5.10 0.45
CA ARG A 96 3.66 4.98 0.63
C ARG A 96 3.00 4.82 -0.74
N THR A 97 3.08 3.60 -1.24
CA THR A 97 2.55 3.23 -2.55
C THR A 97 1.18 2.62 -2.44
N SER A 98 0.18 3.35 -2.88
CA SER A 98 -0.78 2.87 -3.89
C SER A 98 -1.87 3.92 -4.02
N GLY A 99 -1.85 4.61 -5.15
CA GLY A 99 -3.04 5.23 -5.71
C GLY A 99 -3.49 4.35 -6.86
N LEU A 100 -4.77 4.07 -6.98
CA LEU A 100 -5.36 3.74 -8.28
C LEU A 100 -5.76 5.06 -8.94
N VAL A 101 -5.39 5.21 -10.21
CA VAL A 101 -5.89 6.28 -11.07
C VAL A 101 -7.12 5.71 -11.77
N HIS A 102 -8.24 6.42 -11.69
CA HIS A 102 -9.44 6.11 -12.45
C HIS A 102 -9.85 7.30 -13.30
N ARG A 103 -10.55 7.04 -14.40
CA ARG A 103 -11.22 8.04 -15.22
C ARG A 103 -12.73 7.93 -14.96
N LEU A 104 -13.40 9.07 -14.79
CA LEU A 104 -14.86 9.20 -14.75
C LEU A 104 -15.36 9.54 -16.16
#